data_AF-A0A925B9C8-F1
#
_entry.id   AF-A0A925B9C8-F1
#
_cell.length_a   1.000
_cell.length_b   1.000
_cell.length_c   1.000
_cell.angle_alpha   90.00
_cell.angle_beta   90.00
_cell.angle_gamma   90.00
#
_symmetry.space_group_name_H-M   'P 1'
#
loop_
_entity.id
_entity.type
_entity.pdbx_description
1 polymer ?
#
loop_
_entity_poly.entity_id
_entity_poly.type
_entity_poly.pdbx_seq_one_letter_code
_entity_poly.pdbx_strand_id
1 'polypeptide(L)'
;MQDLLNNPAVQGGLAPFAVALAAAFALFSFRLAGLAIAAAIGTAVYLIGGFAFPPVSAQQKILLVCLAVPVLGVLVDLAFKPTRAAGPVLGLVFGLVVIWVGWNVLRQKEPTAAILAGAGVVALVAWMSASLFALRDDPVRAGAAALSLGLGIGVSAVLSASGSYGQYAASVGAGAGAFL
;
A
#
# COMPACT_ATOMS: atom_id res chain seq x y z
N MET A 1 -15.16 16.29 -19.62
CA MET A 1 -14.23 16.24 -18.46
C MET A 1 -14.66 15.18 -17.44
N GLN A 2 -15.94 15.10 -17.04
CA GLN A 2 -16.40 14.01 -16.17
C GLN A 2 -16.11 12.60 -16.72
N ASP A 3 -16.28 12.37 -18.03
CA ASP A 3 -16.02 11.05 -18.62
C ASP A 3 -14.54 10.62 -18.49
N LEU A 4 -13.63 11.59 -18.51
CA LEU A 4 -12.21 11.34 -18.32
C LEU A 4 -11.89 10.99 -16.86
N LEU A 5 -12.52 11.70 -15.90
CA LEU A 5 -12.34 11.46 -14.47
C LEU A 5 -13.00 10.16 -13.99
N ASN A 6 -14.02 9.67 -14.70
CA ASN A 6 -14.67 8.39 -14.43
C ASN A 6 -13.95 7.20 -15.05
N ASN A 7 -12.88 7.43 -15.81
CA ASN A 7 -12.11 6.35 -16.43
C ASN A 7 -11.22 5.66 -15.37
N PRO A 8 -11.34 4.33 -15.16
CA PRO A 8 -10.58 3.60 -14.14
C PRO A 8 -9.05 3.70 -14.34
N ALA A 9 -8.57 3.85 -15.58
CA ALA A 9 -7.14 4.07 -15.85
C ALA A 9 -6.65 5.44 -15.32
N VAL A 10 -7.54 6.43 -15.32
CA VAL A 10 -7.26 7.76 -14.77
C VAL A 10 -7.33 7.72 -13.24
N GLN A 11 -8.35 7.09 -12.67
CA GLN A 11 -8.56 7.03 -11.22
C GLN A 11 -7.53 6.18 -10.48
N GLY A 12 -7.12 5.05 -11.06
CA GLY A 12 -6.14 4.14 -10.46
C GLY A 12 -4.70 4.39 -10.89
N GLY A 13 -4.45 5.11 -11.98
CA GLY A 13 -3.11 5.25 -12.56
C GLY A 13 -2.68 6.69 -12.74
N LEU A 14 -3.19 7.33 -13.80
CA LEU A 14 -2.71 8.64 -14.27
C LEU A 14 -2.85 9.77 -13.23
N ALA A 15 -4.02 9.90 -12.59
CA ALA A 15 -4.22 10.95 -11.58
C ALA A 15 -3.38 10.70 -10.31
N PRO A 16 -3.37 9.48 -9.72
CA PRO A 16 -2.46 9.15 -8.63
C PRO A 16 -0.98 9.40 -8.96
N PHE A 17 -0.53 9.05 -10.16
CA PHE A 17 0.84 9.29 -10.62
C PHE A 17 1.18 10.78 -10.63
N ALA A 18 0.33 11.61 -11.24
CA ALA A 18 0.56 13.04 -11.34
C ALA A 18 0.60 13.73 -9.97
N VAL A 19 -0.31 13.34 -9.06
CA VAL A 19 -0.33 13.87 -7.69
C VAL A 19 0.88 13.39 -6.89
N ALA A 20 1.26 12.12 -7.02
CA ALA A 20 2.46 11.59 -6.40
C ALA A 20 3.73 12.32 -6.87
N LEU A 21 3.85 12.58 -8.17
CA LEU A 21 4.98 13.31 -8.75
C LEU A 21 5.06 14.74 -8.18
N ALA A 22 3.93 15.46 -8.16
CA ALA A 22 3.87 16.79 -7.56
C ALA A 22 4.25 16.77 -6.07
N ALA A 23 3.73 15.80 -5.31
CA ALA A 23 4.05 15.62 -3.90
C ALA A 23 5.54 15.26 -3.69
N ALA A 24 6.11 14.41 -4.53
CA ALA A 24 7.51 14.04 -4.49
C ALA A 24 8.41 15.26 -4.71
N PHE A 25 8.11 16.10 -5.72
CA PHE A 25 8.86 17.36 -5.95
C PHE A 25 8.73 18.32 -4.77
N ALA A 26 7.54 18.51 -4.22
CA ALA A 26 7.31 19.42 -3.09
C ALA A 26 8.01 18.94 -1.80
N LEU A 27 8.09 17.62 -1.59
CA LEU A 27 8.65 17.00 -0.39
C LEU A 27 10.11 16.57 -0.54
N PHE A 28 10.70 16.73 -1.72
CA PHE A 28 12.07 16.32 -2.02
C PHE A 28 13.08 16.98 -1.08
N SER A 29 12.96 18.29 -0.87
CA SER A 29 13.83 19.08 0.01
C SER A 29 13.81 18.61 1.47
N PHE A 30 12.73 17.94 1.90
CA PHE A 30 12.56 17.44 3.27
C PHE A 30 12.96 15.97 3.45
N ARG A 31 13.41 15.29 2.37
CA ARG A 31 13.65 13.83 2.35
C ARG A 31 12.40 13.01 2.71
N LEU A 32 11.21 13.59 2.48
CA LEU A 32 9.91 13.00 2.78
C LEU A 32 9.19 12.50 1.52
N ALA A 33 9.92 12.37 0.41
CA ALA A 33 9.35 11.98 -0.88
C ALA A 33 8.62 10.62 -0.85
N GLY A 34 8.92 9.74 0.11
CA GLY A 34 8.15 8.50 0.36
C GLY A 34 6.66 8.73 0.69
N LEU A 35 6.28 9.92 1.16
CA LEU A 35 4.87 10.30 1.36
C LEU A 35 4.12 10.53 0.04
N ALA A 36 4.80 10.61 -1.10
CA ALA A 36 4.16 10.68 -2.41
C ALA A 36 3.21 9.50 -2.65
N ILE A 37 3.54 8.32 -2.12
CA ILE A 37 2.68 7.14 -2.19
C ILE A 37 1.37 7.37 -1.42
N ALA A 38 1.40 8.02 -0.26
CA ALA A 38 0.18 8.37 0.48
C ALA A 38 -0.69 9.37 -0.32
N ALA A 39 -0.07 10.33 -1.01
CA ALA A 39 -0.78 11.27 -1.88
C ALA A 39 -1.43 10.57 -3.08
N ALA A 40 -0.73 9.60 -3.69
CA ALA A 40 -1.26 8.75 -4.77
C ALA A 40 -2.50 7.98 -4.31
N ILE A 41 -2.40 7.31 -3.16
CA ILE A 41 -3.51 6.54 -2.57
C ILE A 41 -4.68 7.46 -2.22
N GLY A 42 -4.41 8.60 -1.57
CA GLY A 42 -5.43 9.57 -1.21
C GLY A 42 -6.20 10.09 -2.43
N THR A 43 -5.50 10.28 -3.55
CA THR A 43 -6.12 10.66 -4.84
C THR A 43 -7.04 9.56 -5.36
N ALA A 44 -6.58 8.30 -5.35
CA ALA A 44 -7.40 7.17 -5.77
C ALA A 44 -8.64 6.99 -4.87
N VAL A 45 -8.49 7.14 -3.55
CA VAL A 45 -9.61 7.08 -2.60
C VAL A 45 -10.65 8.16 -2.89
N TYR A 46 -10.19 9.40 -3.10
CA TYR A 46 -11.06 10.51 -3.42
C TYR A 46 -11.85 10.28 -4.72
N LEU A 47 -11.20 9.74 -5.76
CA LEU A 47 -11.82 9.55 -7.07
C LEU A 47 -12.73 8.32 -7.16
N ILE A 48 -12.42 7.24 -6.43
CA ILE A 48 -13.13 5.95 -6.55
C ILE A 48 -14.28 5.81 -5.55
N GLY A 49 -14.02 6.12 -4.28
CA GLY A 49 -14.92 5.72 -3.18
C GLY A 49 -15.33 6.83 -2.23
N GLY A 50 -14.64 7.98 -2.25
CA GLY A 50 -14.79 9.03 -1.26
C GLY A 50 -14.37 8.60 0.15
N PHE A 51 -14.30 9.56 1.07
CA PHE A 51 -14.03 9.29 2.49
C PHE A 51 -15.36 9.13 3.23
N ALA A 52 -15.77 7.89 3.49
CA ALA A 52 -16.96 7.60 4.29
C ALA A 52 -16.57 6.80 5.55
N PHE A 53 -17.00 7.27 6.71
CA PHE A 53 -16.94 6.61 8.02
C PHE A 53 -18.24 6.97 8.75
N PRO A 54 -19.03 6.08 9.41
CA PRO A 54 -18.99 4.61 9.65
C PRO A 54 -20.23 3.86 9.06
N PRO A 55 -20.35 2.49 9.15
CA PRO A 55 -19.51 1.53 9.89
C PRO A 55 -18.34 0.93 9.09
N VAL A 56 -17.23 0.67 9.79
CA VAL A 56 -15.91 0.29 9.24
C VAL A 56 -15.92 -1.06 8.50
N SER A 57 -16.24 -1.01 7.21
CA SER A 57 -16.18 -2.18 6.31
C SER A 57 -14.73 -2.65 6.11
N ALA A 58 -14.54 -3.89 5.62
CA ALA A 58 -13.20 -4.40 5.31
C ALA A 58 -12.43 -3.49 4.34
N GLN A 59 -13.13 -2.91 3.36
CA GLN A 59 -12.57 -1.93 2.43
C GLN A 59 -12.08 -0.68 3.17
N GLN A 60 -12.86 -0.14 4.11
CA GLN A 60 -12.44 1.04 4.89
C GLN A 60 -11.22 0.75 5.78
N LYS A 61 -11.09 -0.47 6.31
CA LYS A 61 -9.85 -0.88 7.01
C LYS A 61 -8.65 -0.88 6.08
N ILE A 62 -8.78 -1.40 4.87
CA ILE A 62 -7.71 -1.38 3.86
C ILE A 62 -7.30 0.06 3.56
N LEU A 63 -8.27 0.94 3.30
CA LEU A 63 -7.98 2.35 3.00
C LEU A 63 -7.27 3.06 4.16
N LEU A 64 -7.70 2.81 5.39
CA LEU A 64 -7.07 3.37 6.59
C LEU A 64 -5.61 2.91 6.71
N VAL A 65 -5.35 1.62 6.51
CA VAL A 65 -3.99 1.06 6.53
C VAL A 65 -3.14 1.65 5.40
N CYS A 66 -3.67 1.73 4.18
CA CYS A 66 -2.95 2.29 3.03
C CYS A 66 -2.56 3.77 3.23
N LEU A 67 -3.36 4.56 3.95
CA LEU A 67 -3.03 5.96 4.28
C LEU A 67 -2.11 6.08 5.50
N ALA A 68 -2.32 5.25 6.53
CA ALA A 68 -1.56 5.32 7.77
C ALA A 68 -0.13 4.79 7.63
N VAL A 69 0.08 3.72 6.86
CA VAL A 69 1.38 3.03 6.78
C VAL A 69 2.52 3.92 6.25
N PRO A 70 2.38 4.69 5.16
CA PRO A 70 3.45 5.58 4.71
C PRO A 70 3.81 6.65 5.74
N VAL A 71 2.81 7.19 6.45
CA VAL A 71 3.03 8.17 7.54
C VAL A 71 3.78 7.52 8.69
N LEU A 72 3.38 6.32 9.09
CA LEU A 72 4.08 5.55 10.13
C LEU A 72 5.50 5.18 9.70
N GLY A 73 5.73 4.87 8.42
CA GLY A 73 7.07 4.59 7.88
C GLY A 73 8.02 5.77 8.08
N VAL A 74 7.58 6.98 7.72
CA VAL A 74 8.33 8.21 8.00
C VAL A 74 8.60 8.39 9.49
N LEU A 75 7.59 8.20 10.34
CA LEU A 75 7.77 8.33 11.79
C LEU A 75 8.77 7.30 12.35
N VAL A 76 8.77 6.08 11.83
CA VAL A 76 9.73 5.02 12.21
C VAL A 76 11.14 5.41 11.77
N ASP A 77 11.31 5.92 10.55
CA ASP A 77 12.61 6.36 10.03
C ASP A 77 13.18 7.55 10.83
N LEU A 78 12.31 8.44 11.33
CA LEU A 78 12.71 9.57 12.17
C LEU A 78 13.00 9.16 13.63
N ALA A 79 12.22 8.24 14.19
CA ALA A 79 12.30 7.87 15.60
C ALA A 79 13.35 6.80 15.91
N PHE A 80 13.62 5.89 14.97
CA PHE A 80 14.47 4.72 15.21
C PHE A 80 15.66 4.66 14.26
N LYS A 81 16.85 4.37 14.82
CA LYS A 81 18.01 4.06 13.99
C LYS A 81 17.81 2.72 13.29
N PRO A 82 18.07 2.63 11.98
CA PRO A 82 17.89 1.41 11.22
C PRO A 82 18.77 0.27 11.75
N THR A 83 18.16 -0.76 12.35
CA THR A 83 18.84 -2.00 12.75
C THR A 83 18.55 -3.13 11.77
N ARG A 84 19.39 -4.17 11.74
CA ARG A 84 19.17 -5.36 10.88
C ARG A 84 17.87 -6.11 11.21
N ALA A 85 17.36 -5.98 12.44
CA ALA A 85 16.13 -6.60 12.89
C ALA A 85 14.86 -5.81 12.52
N ALA A 86 14.99 -4.55 12.10
CA ALA A 86 13.84 -3.69 11.86
C ALA A 86 12.93 -4.21 10.73
N GLY A 87 13.51 -4.72 9.63
CA GLY A 87 12.74 -5.28 8.50
C GLY A 87 11.80 -6.42 8.91
N PRO A 88 12.30 -7.51 9.52
CA PRO A 88 11.47 -8.60 10.01
C PRO A 88 10.44 -8.18 11.07
N VAL A 89 10.82 -7.30 12.01
CA VAL A 89 9.89 -6.83 13.06
C VAL A 89 8.75 -6.01 12.46
N LEU A 90 9.04 -5.07 11.56
CA LEU A 90 8.02 -4.32 10.83
C LEU A 90 7.13 -5.26 10.02
N GLY A 91 7.73 -6.27 9.38
CA GLY A 91 7.02 -7.30 8.65
C GLY A 91 6.00 -8.08 9.50
N LEU A 92 6.37 -8.47 10.72
CA LEU A 92 5.46 -9.11 11.66
C LEU A 92 4.32 -8.18 12.09
N VAL A 93 4.63 -6.93 12.41
CA VAL A 93 3.63 -5.92 12.78
C VAL A 93 2.63 -5.71 11.64
N PHE A 94 3.10 -5.50 10.41
CA PHE A 94 2.23 -5.35 9.26
C PHE A 94 1.45 -6.63 8.94
N GLY A 95 2.05 -7.81 9.15
CA GLY A 95 1.33 -9.09 9.02
C GLY A 95 0.13 -9.19 9.96
N LEU A 96 0.29 -8.77 11.22
CA LEU A 96 -0.82 -8.74 12.19
C LEU A 96 -1.90 -7.72 11.79
N VAL A 97 -1.51 -6.57 11.21
CA VAL A 97 -2.47 -5.59 10.66
C VAL A 97 -3.27 -6.21 9.53
N VAL A 98 -2.65 -6.98 8.63
CA VAL A 98 -3.36 -7.68 7.55
C VAL A 98 -4.33 -8.73 8.11
N ILE A 99 -3.96 -9.47 9.17
CA ILE A 99 -4.89 -10.38 9.86
C ILE A 99 -6.10 -9.60 10.40
N TRP A 100 -5.89 -8.44 11.01
CA TRP A 100 -6.98 -7.61 11.54
C TRP A 100 -7.93 -7.11 10.44
N VAL A 101 -7.41 -6.74 9.28
CA VAL A 101 -8.20 -6.38 8.09
C VAL A 101 -9.03 -7.58 7.64
N GLY A 102 -8.40 -8.73 7.48
CA GLY A 102 -9.00 -9.97 6.99
C GLY A 102 -9.79 -10.78 8.03
N TRP A 103 -9.92 -10.29 9.27
CA TRP A 103 -10.43 -11.08 10.40
C TRP A 103 -11.79 -11.73 10.15
N ASN A 104 -12.71 -10.98 9.53
CA ASN A 104 -14.05 -11.50 9.20
C ASN A 104 -14.01 -12.65 8.19
N VAL A 105 -13.02 -12.67 7.30
CA VAL A 105 -12.82 -13.75 6.32
C VAL A 105 -12.19 -14.98 6.98
N LEU A 106 -11.22 -14.79 7.88
CA LEU A 106 -10.62 -15.89 8.62
C LEU A 106 -11.63 -16.60 9.52
N ARG A 107 -12.54 -15.85 10.16
CA ARG A 107 -13.59 -16.41 11.03
C ARG A 107 -14.62 -17.28 10.30
N GLN A 108 -14.73 -17.17 8.98
CA GLN A 108 -15.65 -17.97 8.17
C GLN A 108 -15.06 -19.32 7.76
N LYS A 109 -13.75 -19.54 8.00
CA LYS A 109 -13.07 -20.79 7.65
C LYS A 109 -13.01 -21.74 8.84
N GLU A 110 -12.81 -23.03 8.54
CA GLU A 110 -12.43 -24.02 9.54
C GLU A 110 -11.18 -23.56 10.32
N PRO A 111 -11.08 -23.79 11.64
CA PRO A 111 -9.95 -23.35 12.46
C PRO A 111 -8.57 -23.69 11.88
N THR A 112 -8.38 -24.91 11.39
CA THR A 112 -7.11 -25.37 10.81
C THR A 112 -6.74 -24.57 9.55
N ALA A 113 -7.71 -24.40 8.65
CA ALA A 113 -7.53 -23.63 7.43
C ALA A 113 -7.33 -22.12 7.69
N ALA A 114 -7.99 -21.58 8.73
CA ALA A 114 -7.82 -20.20 9.15
C ALA A 114 -6.40 -19.93 9.66
N ILE A 115 -5.86 -20.81 10.51
CA ILE A 115 -4.51 -20.68 11.06
C ILE A 115 -3.47 -20.77 9.94
N LEU A 116 -3.57 -21.76 9.05
CA LEU A 116 -2.64 -21.92 7.92
C LEU A 116 -2.67 -20.71 6.98
N ALA A 117 -3.86 -20.21 6.64
CA ALA A 117 -4.00 -19.02 5.81
C ALA A 117 -3.43 -17.77 6.50
N GLY A 118 -3.72 -17.57 7.78
CA GLY A 118 -3.20 -16.44 8.56
C GLY A 118 -1.68 -16.46 8.67
N ALA A 119 -1.11 -17.62 8.98
CA ALA A 119 0.34 -17.80 9.07
C ALA A 119 1.02 -17.55 7.71
N GLY A 120 0.45 -18.07 6.61
CA GLY A 120 0.96 -17.84 5.26
C GLY A 120 0.96 -16.36 4.87
N VAL A 121 -0.11 -15.63 5.20
CA VAL A 121 -0.20 -14.18 4.96
C VAL A 121 0.85 -13.41 5.77
N VAL A 122 1.01 -13.72 7.05
CA VAL A 122 2.03 -13.06 7.89
C VAL A 122 3.44 -13.36 7.36
N ALA A 123 3.72 -14.61 6.99
CA ALA A 123 5.02 -14.99 6.44
C ALA A 123 5.32 -14.24 5.12
N LEU A 124 4.35 -14.13 4.23
CA LEU A 124 4.49 -13.39 2.98
C LEU A 124 4.74 -11.90 3.23
N VAL A 125 3.95 -11.26 4.10
CA VAL A 125 4.12 -9.85 4.44
C VAL A 125 5.48 -9.61 5.09
N ALA A 126 5.89 -10.48 6.02
CA ALA A 126 7.19 -10.39 6.65
C ALA A 126 8.35 -10.52 5.65
N TRP A 127 8.24 -11.46 4.71
CA TRP A 127 9.21 -11.62 3.62
C TRP A 127 9.29 -10.38 2.73
N MET A 128 8.14 -9.83 2.32
CA MET A 128 8.08 -8.63 1.49
C MET A 128 8.68 -7.42 2.20
N SER A 129 8.30 -7.18 3.46
CA SER A 129 8.83 -6.07 4.26
C SER A 129 10.34 -6.19 4.50
N ALA A 130 10.84 -7.39 4.83
CA ALA A 130 12.27 -7.62 4.99
C ALA A 130 13.05 -7.40 3.69
N SER A 131 12.48 -7.86 2.56
CA SER A 131 13.07 -7.67 1.24
C SER A 131 13.14 -6.19 0.86
N LEU A 132 12.03 -5.45 0.96
CA LEU A 132 12.00 -4.00 0.70
C LEU A 132 12.95 -3.22 1.60
N PHE A 133 13.02 -3.58 2.88
CA PHE A 133 13.92 -2.94 3.84
C PHE A 133 15.40 -3.16 3.51
N ALA A 134 15.75 -4.33 2.93
CA ALA A 134 17.11 -4.60 2.44
C ALA A 134 17.50 -3.73 1.24
N LEU A 135 16.53 -3.17 0.51
CA LEU A 135 16.74 -2.27 -0.63
C LEU A 135 16.80 -0.80 -0.23
N ARG A 136 16.63 -0.44 1.05
CA ARG A 136 16.50 0.96 1.50
C ARG A 136 17.66 1.89 1.11
N ASP A 137 18.87 1.33 0.96
CA ASP A 137 20.08 2.11 0.66
C ASP A 137 20.17 2.44 -0.84
N ASP A 138 19.32 1.83 -1.68
CA ASP A 138 19.20 2.09 -3.11
C ASP A 138 17.76 2.53 -3.46
N PRO A 139 17.51 3.85 -3.51
CA PRO A 139 16.16 4.40 -3.68
C PRO A 139 15.52 4.00 -5.01
N VAL A 140 16.32 3.83 -6.08
CA VAL A 140 15.82 3.44 -7.41
C VAL A 140 15.36 1.99 -7.38
N ARG A 141 16.15 1.09 -6.79
CA ARG A 141 15.76 -0.32 -6.66
C ARG A 141 14.56 -0.49 -5.73
N ALA A 142 14.50 0.26 -4.63
CA ALA A 142 13.34 0.24 -3.73
C ALA A 142 12.07 0.73 -4.43
N GLY A 143 12.17 1.82 -5.21
CA GLY A 143 11.07 2.34 -6.04
C GLY A 143 10.59 1.34 -7.09
N ALA A 144 11.50 0.70 -7.81
CA ALA A 144 11.17 -0.31 -8.82
C ALA A 144 10.52 -1.57 -8.20
N ALA A 145 11.01 -2.02 -7.04
CA ALA A 145 10.40 -3.09 -6.28
C ALA A 145 8.97 -2.73 -5.83
N ALA A 146 8.75 -1.53 -5.30
CA ALA A 146 7.42 -1.07 -4.90
C ALA A 146 6.47 -0.90 -6.11
N LEU A 147 6.93 -0.37 -7.24
CA LEU A 147 6.18 -0.27 -8.49
C LEU A 147 5.69 -1.65 -8.96
N SER A 148 6.63 -2.60 -9.10
CA SER A 148 6.33 -3.96 -9.56
C SER A 148 5.39 -4.70 -8.61
N LEU A 149 5.54 -4.52 -7.29
CA LEU A 149 4.60 -5.07 -6.30
C LEU A 149 3.21 -4.45 -6.45
N GLY A 150 3.10 -3.13 -6.59
CA GLY A 150 1.82 -2.45 -6.79
C GLY A 150 1.10 -2.93 -8.05
N LEU A 151 1.82 -3.05 -9.17
CA LEU A 151 1.29 -3.58 -10.43
C LEU A 151 0.90 -5.06 -10.32
N GLY A 152 1.75 -5.89 -9.72
CA GLY A 152 1.49 -7.32 -9.52
C GLY A 152 0.26 -7.57 -8.65
N ILE A 153 0.11 -6.83 -7.55
CA ILE A 153 -1.07 -6.88 -6.68
C ILE A 153 -2.30 -6.36 -7.45
N GLY A 154 -2.16 -5.29 -8.23
CA GLY A 154 -3.24 -4.73 -9.04
C GLY A 154 -3.79 -5.73 -10.05
N VAL A 155 -2.92 -6.35 -10.86
CA VAL A 155 -3.31 -7.39 -11.81
C VAL A 155 -3.95 -8.58 -11.10
N SER A 156 -3.35 -9.05 -10.00
CA SER A 156 -3.89 -10.16 -9.22
C SER A 156 -5.28 -9.86 -8.65
N ALA A 157 -5.51 -8.64 -8.18
CA ALA A 157 -6.80 -8.20 -7.65
C ALA A 157 -7.87 -8.11 -8.76
N VAL A 158 -7.51 -7.61 -9.95
CA VAL A 158 -8.41 -7.60 -11.11
C VAL A 158 -8.78 -9.03 -11.52
N LEU A 159 -7.81 -9.94 -11.59
CA LEU A 159 -8.05 -11.36 -11.87
C LEU A 159 -8.89 -12.04 -10.79
N SER A 160 -8.83 -11.57 -9.55
CA SER A 160 -9.65 -12.02 -8.43
C SER A 160 -11.02 -11.31 -8.34
N ALA A 161 -11.52 -10.77 -9.47
CA ALA A 161 -12.81 -10.08 -9.59
C ALA A 161 -12.98 -8.86 -8.64
N SER A 162 -11.88 -8.24 -8.24
CA SER A 162 -11.87 -7.11 -7.30
C SER A 162 -11.37 -5.83 -7.97
N GLY A 163 -12.22 -5.24 -8.83
CA GLY A 163 -11.85 -4.08 -9.65
C GLY A 163 -11.42 -2.84 -8.86
N SER A 164 -12.05 -2.56 -7.72
CA SER A 164 -11.67 -1.42 -6.85
C SER A 164 -10.33 -1.64 -6.16
N TYR A 165 -10.07 -2.84 -5.64
CA TYR A 165 -8.77 -3.19 -5.06
C TYR A 165 -7.64 -3.19 -6.10
N GLY A 166 -7.95 -3.58 -7.34
CA GLY A 166 -7.03 -3.46 -8.48
C GLY A 166 -6.60 -2.01 -8.72
N GLN A 167 -7.54 -1.07 -8.70
CA GLN A 167 -7.25 0.35 -8.88
C GLN A 167 -6.47 0.96 -7.71
N TYR A 168 -6.78 0.58 -6.46
CA TYR A 168 -6.00 1.02 -5.30
C TYR A 168 -4.57 0.47 -5.29
N ALA A 169 -4.37 -0.77 -5.73
CA ALA A 169 -3.02 -1.33 -5.85
C ALA A 169 -2.24 -0.69 -7.02
N ALA A 170 -2.92 -0.42 -8.14
CA ALA A 170 -2.34 0.32 -9.25
C ALA A 170 -1.90 1.73 -8.84
N SER A 171 -2.64 2.41 -7.95
CA SER A 171 -2.28 3.75 -7.50
C SER A 171 -1.07 3.76 -6.56
N VAL A 172 -0.90 2.71 -5.75
CA VAL A 172 0.34 2.47 -4.98
C VAL A 172 1.53 2.29 -5.94
N GLY A 173 1.36 1.46 -6.97
CA GLY A 173 2.39 1.25 -8.00
C GLY A 173 2.72 2.56 -8.73
N ALA A 174 1.72 3.32 -9.14
CA ALA A 174 1.88 4.63 -9.78
C ALA A 174 2.60 5.62 -8.86
N GLY A 175 2.26 5.66 -7.57
CA GLY A 175 2.94 6.49 -6.58
C GLY A 175 4.41 6.12 -6.40
N ALA A 176 4.74 4.82 -6.40
CA ALA A 176 6.12 4.35 -6.34
C ALA A 176 6.89 4.66 -7.65
N GLY A 177 6.22 4.56 -8.80
CA GLY A 177 6.81 4.89 -10.10
C GLY A 177 7.11 6.38 -10.26
N ALA A 178 6.38 7.27 -9.59
CA ALA A 178 6.65 8.70 -9.58
C ALA A 178 7.95 9.08 -8.84
N PHE A 179 8.54 8.15 -8.08
CA PHE A 179 9.79 8.34 -7.36
C PHE A 179 11.03 7.87 -8.15
N LEU A 180 10.82 7.19 -9.29
CA LEU A 180 11.87 6.80 -10.24
C LEU A 180 12.24 7.97 -11.15
#